data_AF-A0A958K0Y7-F1
#
_entry.id   AF-A0A958K0Y7-F1
#
_cell.length_a   1.000
_cell.length_b   1.000
_cell.length_c   1.000
_cell.angle_alpha   90.00
_cell.angle_beta   90.00
_cell.angle_gamma   90.00
#
_symmetry.space_group_name_H-M   'P 1'
#
loop_
_entity.id
_entity.type
_entity.pdbx_description
1 polymer ?
#
loop_
_entity_poly.entity_id
_entity_poly.type
_entity_poly.pdbx_seq_one_letter_code
_entity_poly.pdbx_strand_id
1 'polypeptide(L)'
;MGNAVSEQDGTQEYWEQDAQREHALEHGLTEEEFTNIQERLGRPLNVLEVGICSALYSEHCSYKSTKVHLKTLPTEGPAVLQGPGENAGVIDIGDNQAVVFKVESHNHPSYIEPFQGAATGVGGILRDVF
;
A
#
# COMPACT_ATOMS: atom_id res chain seq x y z
N MET A 1 5.99 3.65 -50.71
CA MET A 1 4.61 3.54 -50.21
C MET A 1 4.67 3.77 -48.72
N GLY A 2 4.51 5.03 -48.29
CA GLY A 2 4.46 5.38 -46.88
C GLY A 2 3.07 5.07 -46.36
N ASN A 3 2.99 4.27 -45.29
CA ASN A 3 1.74 4.13 -44.55
C ASN A 3 1.51 5.41 -43.76
N ALA A 4 0.41 6.07 -44.08
CA ALA A 4 -0.08 7.24 -43.36
C ALA A 4 -0.36 6.86 -41.91
N VAL A 5 0.24 7.60 -40.99
CA VAL A 5 -0.19 7.64 -39.59
C VAL A 5 -1.54 8.37 -39.61
N SER A 6 -2.62 7.63 -39.37
CA SER A 6 -3.96 8.20 -39.23
C SER A 6 -3.97 9.18 -38.06
N GLU A 7 -4.41 10.41 -38.33
CA GLU A 7 -4.70 11.43 -37.33
C GLU A 7 -5.67 10.85 -36.29
N GLN A 8 -5.22 10.80 -35.02
CA GLN A 8 -6.08 10.45 -33.91
C GLN A 8 -6.83 11.71 -33.44
N ASP A 9 -8.14 11.58 -33.47
CA ASP A 9 -9.16 12.50 -32.95
C ASP A 9 -8.87 12.85 -31.47
N GLY A 10 -9.26 14.06 -31.02
CA GLY A 10 -8.93 14.68 -29.72
C GLY A 10 -8.61 13.72 -28.56
N THR A 11 -7.32 13.60 -28.25
CA THR A 11 -6.70 12.43 -27.63
C THR A 11 -6.88 12.37 -26.12
N GLN A 12 -7.62 11.38 -25.63
CA GLN A 12 -7.65 10.98 -24.22
C GLN A 12 -6.22 10.72 -23.70
N GLU A 13 -5.91 11.23 -22.50
CA GLU A 13 -4.56 11.13 -21.92
C GLU A 13 -4.18 9.66 -21.68
N TYR A 14 -2.90 9.30 -21.87
CA TYR A 14 -2.43 7.92 -21.76
C TYR A 14 -2.87 7.21 -20.48
N TRP A 15 -2.80 7.92 -19.35
CA TRP A 15 -3.16 7.38 -18.04
C TRP A 15 -4.66 7.14 -17.84
N GLU A 16 -5.51 7.71 -18.70
CA GLU A 16 -6.96 7.50 -18.69
C GLU A 16 -7.40 6.35 -19.59
N GLN A 17 -6.50 5.82 -20.43
CA GLN A 17 -6.80 4.72 -21.36
C GLN A 17 -6.96 3.40 -20.61
N ASP A 18 -7.83 2.51 -21.12
CA ASP A 18 -8.04 1.17 -20.56
C ASP A 18 -6.73 0.39 -20.52
N ALA A 19 -6.35 -0.05 -19.31
CA ALA A 19 -5.14 -0.80 -19.10
C ALA A 19 -5.24 -2.20 -19.71
N GLN A 20 -4.24 -2.53 -20.49
CA GLN A 20 -3.93 -3.91 -20.88
C GLN A 20 -3.18 -4.63 -19.77
N ARG A 21 -3.21 -5.96 -19.79
CA ARG A 21 -2.54 -6.85 -18.83
C ARG A 21 -1.06 -6.53 -18.66
N GLU A 22 -0.38 -6.16 -19.74
CA GLU A 22 1.05 -5.85 -19.75
C GLU A 22 1.39 -4.71 -18.78
N HIS A 23 0.54 -3.68 -18.69
CA HIS A 23 0.73 -2.59 -17.72
C HIS A 23 0.71 -3.13 -16.28
N ALA A 24 -0.18 -4.07 -15.96
CA ALA A 24 -0.30 -4.63 -14.62
C ALA A 24 0.94 -5.46 -14.24
N LEU A 25 1.43 -6.28 -15.17
CA LEU A 25 2.63 -7.10 -14.97
C LEU A 25 3.88 -6.23 -14.78
N GLU A 26 4.03 -5.17 -15.57
CA GLU A 26 5.14 -4.21 -15.43
C GLU A 26 5.13 -3.49 -14.07
N HIS A 27 3.94 -3.27 -13.50
CA HIS A 27 3.77 -2.70 -12.16
C HIS A 27 3.82 -3.75 -11.04
N GLY A 28 4.08 -5.03 -11.34
CA GLY A 28 4.25 -6.07 -10.32
C GLY A 28 2.97 -6.68 -9.76
N LEU A 29 1.81 -6.42 -10.40
CA LEU A 29 0.60 -7.19 -10.15
C LEU A 29 0.69 -8.54 -10.89
N THR A 30 0.08 -9.57 -10.33
CA THR A 30 -0.14 -10.82 -11.08
C THR A 30 -1.36 -10.71 -12.01
N GLU A 31 -1.46 -11.59 -13.01
CA GLU A 31 -2.64 -11.66 -13.88
C GLU A 31 -3.93 -11.91 -13.09
N GLU A 32 -3.84 -12.74 -12.04
CA GLU A 32 -4.95 -13.05 -11.14
C GLU A 32 -5.36 -11.81 -10.33
N GLU A 33 -4.40 -11.06 -9.80
CA GLU A 33 -4.68 -9.82 -9.07
C GLU A 33 -5.34 -8.78 -9.97
N PHE A 34 -4.82 -8.58 -11.18
CA PHE A 34 -5.39 -7.66 -12.16
C PHE A 34 -6.85 -7.99 -12.50
N THR A 35 -7.12 -9.26 -12.79
CA THR A 35 -8.47 -9.75 -13.10
C THR A 35 -9.41 -9.56 -11.90
N ASN A 36 -8.98 -9.99 -10.71
CA ASN A 36 -9.77 -9.88 -9.48
C ASN A 36 -10.12 -8.42 -9.14
N ILE A 37 -9.21 -7.47 -9.38
CA ILE A 37 -9.46 -6.04 -9.13
C ILE A 37 -10.53 -5.51 -10.09
N GLN A 38 -10.42 -5.81 -11.39
CA GLN A 38 -11.42 -5.39 -12.39
C GLN A 38 -12.81 -5.98 -12.08
N GLU A 39 -12.87 -7.26 -11.69
CA GLU A 39 -14.12 -7.91 -11.28
C GLU A 39 -14.75 -7.25 -10.05
N ARG A 40 -13.94 -6.91 -9.04
CA ARG A 40 -14.42 -6.22 -7.83
C ARG A 40 -14.90 -4.81 -8.09
N LEU A 41 -14.32 -4.11 -9.07
CA LEU A 41 -14.74 -2.79 -9.49
C LEU A 41 -15.91 -2.82 -10.48
N GLY A 42 -16.17 -3.96 -11.11
CA GLY A 42 -17.22 -4.12 -12.13
C GLY A 42 -16.91 -3.40 -13.44
N ARG A 43 -15.66 -3.01 -13.69
CA ARG A 43 -15.21 -2.32 -14.90
C ARG A 43 -13.71 -2.51 -15.15
N PRO A 44 -13.22 -2.23 -16.38
CA PRO A 44 -11.79 -2.15 -16.64
C PRO A 44 -11.11 -1.06 -15.79
N LEU A 45 -9.84 -1.32 -15.44
CA LEU A 45 -8.92 -0.34 -14.88
C LEU A 45 -8.34 0.48 -16.03
N ASN A 46 -8.08 1.76 -15.80
CA ASN A 46 -7.18 2.52 -16.65
C ASN A 46 -5.72 2.42 -16.18
N VAL A 47 -4.78 2.96 -16.95
CA VAL A 47 -3.34 2.87 -16.64
C VAL A 47 -2.98 3.56 -15.32
N LEU A 48 -3.62 4.70 -14.97
CA LEU A 48 -3.42 5.36 -13.67
C LEU A 48 -3.81 4.45 -12.51
N GLU A 49 -4.98 3.82 -12.61
CA GLU A 49 -5.53 2.97 -11.57
C GLU A 49 -4.70 1.71 -11.40
N VAL A 50 -4.07 1.16 -12.46
CA VAL A 50 -3.09 0.09 -12.32
C VAL A 50 -1.93 0.50 -11.42
N GLY A 51 -1.38 1.71 -11.59
CA GLY A 51 -0.31 2.22 -10.74
C GLY A 51 -0.72 2.34 -9.27
N ILE A 52 -1.92 2.89 -9.02
CA ILE A 52 -2.48 3.02 -7.66
C ILE A 52 -2.73 1.64 -7.04
N CYS A 53 -3.41 0.76 -7.77
CA CYS A 53 -3.75 -0.58 -7.31
C CYS A 53 -2.50 -1.41 -7.03
N SER A 54 -1.48 -1.32 -7.88
CA SER A 54 -0.18 -1.99 -7.65
C SER A 54 0.44 -1.59 -6.32
N ALA A 55 0.54 -0.28 -6.04
CA ALA A 55 1.09 0.20 -4.77
C ALA A 55 0.31 -0.34 -3.56
N LEU A 56 -1.02 -0.29 -3.62
CA LEU A 56 -1.91 -0.76 -2.54
C LEU A 56 -1.92 -2.29 -2.37
N TYR A 57 -1.79 -3.05 -3.47
CA TYR A 57 -1.74 -4.53 -3.45
C TYR A 57 -0.33 -5.08 -3.20
N SER A 58 0.69 -4.23 -3.07
CA SER A 58 2.03 -4.65 -2.68
C SER A 58 2.02 -5.35 -1.32
N GLU A 59 2.98 -6.24 -1.06
CA GLU A 59 3.08 -6.90 0.26
C GLU A 59 3.26 -5.87 1.39
N HIS A 60 3.99 -4.78 1.11
CA HIS A 60 4.26 -3.71 2.06
C HIS A 60 2.97 -3.04 2.58
N CYS A 61 1.98 -2.81 1.70
CA CYS A 61 0.72 -2.17 2.08
C CYS A 61 -0.36 -3.17 2.50
N SER A 62 -0.50 -4.28 1.76
CA SER A 62 -1.62 -5.20 1.93
C SER A 62 -1.39 -6.28 3.00
N TYR A 63 -0.11 -6.56 3.32
CA TYR A 63 0.30 -7.72 4.12
C TYR A 63 -0.30 -9.03 3.58
N LYS A 64 -0.50 -9.16 2.26
CA LYS A 64 -1.28 -10.25 1.65
C LYS A 64 -0.78 -11.64 2.02
N SER A 65 0.54 -11.82 2.15
CA SER A 65 1.11 -13.09 2.63
C SER A 65 1.10 -13.22 4.15
N THR A 66 1.34 -12.12 4.87
CA THR A 66 1.60 -12.15 6.32
C THR A 66 0.32 -12.06 7.16
N LYS A 67 -0.74 -11.46 6.65
CA LYS A 67 -2.01 -11.18 7.35
C LYS A 67 -2.67 -12.42 7.93
N VAL A 68 -2.57 -13.56 7.24
CA VAL A 68 -3.12 -14.84 7.74
C VAL A 68 -2.43 -15.29 9.02
N HIS A 69 -1.13 -15.03 9.15
CA HIS A 69 -0.35 -15.39 10.32
C HIS A 69 -0.56 -14.40 11.46
N LEU A 70 -0.65 -13.09 11.16
CA LEU A 70 -0.86 -12.07 12.21
C LEU A 70 -2.20 -12.23 12.94
N LYS A 71 -3.23 -12.76 12.28
CA LYS A 71 -4.53 -13.05 12.88
C LYS A 71 -4.50 -14.07 14.02
N THR A 72 -3.42 -14.83 14.16
CA THR A 72 -3.30 -15.83 15.24
C THR A 72 -2.76 -15.24 16.54
N LEU A 73 -2.25 -14.00 16.50
CA LEU A 73 -1.70 -13.33 17.67
C LEU A 73 -2.82 -12.87 18.61
N PRO A 74 -2.62 -12.95 19.95
CA PRO A 74 -3.55 -12.38 20.90
C PRO A 74 -3.55 -10.85 20.78
N THR A 75 -4.73 -10.25 20.66
CA THR A 75 -4.91 -8.81 20.43
C THR A 75 -5.78 -8.13 21.48
N GLU A 76 -6.35 -8.91 22.40
CA GLU A 76 -7.24 -8.43 23.46
C GLU A 76 -6.60 -8.61 24.83
N GLY A 77 -6.91 -7.70 25.76
CA GLY A 77 -6.48 -7.78 27.14
C GLY A 77 -7.05 -6.64 27.98
N PRO A 78 -7.13 -6.76 29.32
CA PRO A 78 -7.78 -5.77 30.18
C PRO A 78 -7.17 -4.36 30.11
N ALA A 79 -5.87 -4.27 29.81
CA ALA A 79 -5.14 -3.00 29.69
C ALA A 79 -5.10 -2.48 28.25
N VAL A 80 -5.64 -3.20 27.27
CA VAL A 80 -5.63 -2.79 25.86
C VAL A 80 -6.74 -1.77 25.64
N LEU A 81 -6.37 -0.50 25.47
CA LEU A 81 -7.31 0.55 25.08
C LEU A 81 -7.53 0.57 23.57
N GLN A 82 -6.47 0.30 22.79
CA GLN A 82 -6.53 0.18 21.33
C GLN A 82 -5.56 -0.90 20.84
N GLY A 83 -6.11 -1.95 20.21
CA GLY A 83 -5.37 -3.02 19.55
C GLY A 83 -5.09 -2.70 18.06
N PRO A 84 -4.71 -3.71 17.25
CA PRO A 84 -4.45 -3.53 15.82
C PRO A 84 -5.66 -2.97 15.06
N GLY A 85 -5.42 -2.03 14.15
CA GLY A 85 -6.45 -1.43 13.30
C GLY A 85 -6.21 0.07 13.05
N GLU A 86 -5.63 0.74 14.03
CA GLU A 86 -5.24 2.16 13.97
C GLU A 86 -3.73 2.31 13.74
N ASN A 87 -3.28 3.56 13.60
CA ASN A 87 -1.88 3.89 13.36
C ASN A 87 -0.94 3.48 14.50
N ALA A 88 -1.40 3.34 15.74
CA ALA A 88 -0.58 2.90 16.89
C ALA A 88 -1.42 2.15 17.94
N GLY A 89 -0.76 1.33 18.75
CA GLY A 89 -1.38 0.63 19.87
C GLY A 89 -1.40 1.49 21.13
N VAL A 90 -2.43 1.33 21.96
CA VAL A 90 -2.61 2.11 23.20
C VAL A 90 -2.89 1.19 24.38
N ILE A 91 -2.12 1.37 25.45
CA ILE A 91 -2.22 0.58 26.69
C ILE A 91 -2.51 1.50 27.88
N ASP A 92 -3.48 1.11 28.72
CA ASP A 92 -3.75 1.73 30.01
C ASP A 92 -2.65 1.35 31.02
N ILE A 93 -2.10 2.34 31.70
CA ILE A 93 -1.09 2.16 32.75
C ILE A 93 -1.59 2.61 34.13
N GLY A 94 -2.87 2.93 34.27
CA GLY A 94 -3.47 3.45 35.49
C GLY A 94 -3.32 4.97 35.63
N ASP A 95 -3.80 5.51 36.75
CA ASP A 95 -3.71 6.94 37.09
C ASP A 95 -4.25 7.90 36.00
N ASN A 96 -5.25 7.44 35.21
CA ASN A 96 -5.77 8.14 34.03
C ASN A 96 -4.68 8.45 32.98
N GLN A 97 -3.68 7.58 32.85
CA GLN A 97 -2.60 7.69 31.89
C GLN A 97 -2.60 6.50 30.93
N ALA A 98 -2.11 6.73 29.71
CA ALA A 98 -1.95 5.71 28.70
C ALA A 98 -0.59 5.84 28.00
N VAL A 99 -0.10 4.73 27.47
CA VAL A 99 1.10 4.69 26.62
C VAL A 99 0.67 4.36 25.19
N VAL A 100 1.07 5.22 24.26
CA VAL A 100 0.91 5.01 22.82
C VAL A 100 2.25 4.56 22.25
N PHE A 101 2.28 3.44 21.53
CA PHE A 101 3.51 2.97 20.91
C PHE A 101 3.26 2.16 19.64
N LYS A 102 4.26 2.19 18.75
CA LYS A 102 4.36 1.37 17.55
C LYS A 102 5.84 1.16 17.23
N VAL A 103 6.11 0.13 16.44
CA VAL A 103 7.43 -0.13 15.86
C VAL A 103 7.27 -0.25 14.36
N GLU A 104 8.15 0.41 13.61
CA GLU A 104 8.26 0.32 12.17
C GLU A 104 9.68 -0.05 11.74
N SER A 105 9.83 -0.45 10.48
CA SER A 105 11.13 -0.68 9.87
C SER A 105 11.24 0.15 8.58
N HIS A 106 12.44 0.61 8.27
CA HIS A 106 12.72 1.38 7.06
C HIS A 106 13.94 0.81 6.32
N ASN A 107 13.93 -0.53 6.18
CA ASN A 107 15.11 -1.33 5.86
C ASN A 107 15.67 -1.06 4.46
N HIS A 108 14.84 -1.20 3.42
CA HIS A 108 15.31 -1.08 2.04
C HIS A 108 15.87 0.31 1.73
N PRO A 109 15.21 1.43 2.09
CA PRO A 109 15.78 2.75 1.82
C PRO A 109 17.03 3.02 2.67
N SER A 110 17.09 2.56 3.93
CA SER A 110 18.28 2.72 4.79
C SER A 110 19.48 1.89 4.31
N TYR A 111 19.24 0.82 3.57
CA TYR A 111 20.31 0.06 2.90
C TYR A 111 20.94 0.86 1.76
N ILE A 112 20.13 1.61 1.00
CA ILE A 112 20.59 2.41 -0.15
C ILE A 112 21.21 3.74 0.30
N GLU A 113 20.53 4.45 1.19
CA GLU A 113 20.98 5.72 1.77
C GLU A 113 20.72 5.68 3.29
N PRO A 114 21.76 5.47 4.11
CA PRO A 114 21.57 5.22 5.55
C PRO A 114 21.04 6.42 6.34
N PHE A 115 21.45 7.65 6.02
CA PHE A 115 21.14 8.81 6.83
C PHE A 115 19.69 9.26 6.63
N GLN A 116 19.32 9.52 5.38
CA GLN A 116 17.98 9.88 4.96
C GLN A 116 17.01 8.72 5.16
N GLY A 117 17.39 7.47 4.87
CA GLY A 117 16.54 6.31 5.12
C GLY A 117 16.16 6.16 6.60
N ALA A 118 17.12 6.36 7.51
CA ALA A 118 16.83 6.38 8.94
C ALA A 118 16.00 7.61 9.34
N ALA A 119 16.32 8.80 8.82
CA ALA A 119 15.63 10.03 9.13
C ALA A 119 14.14 10.00 8.72
N THR A 120 13.82 9.49 7.52
CA THR A 120 12.43 9.34 7.08
C THR A 120 11.68 8.28 7.87
N GLY A 121 12.37 7.21 8.31
CA GLY A 121 11.82 6.21 9.23
C GLY A 121 11.43 6.82 10.58
N VAL A 122 12.29 7.64 11.17
CA VAL A 122 11.98 8.39 12.41
C VAL A 122 10.80 9.35 12.18
N GLY A 123 10.78 10.07 11.07
CA GLY A 123 9.68 10.95 10.73
C GLY A 123 8.34 10.22 10.56
N GLY A 124 8.36 9.00 10.00
CA GLY A 124 7.20 8.13 9.84
C GLY A 124 6.57 7.76 11.18
N ILE A 125 7.35 7.12 12.05
CA ILE A 125 6.85 6.65 13.35
C ILE A 125 6.35 7.78 14.25
N LEU A 126 6.93 8.98 14.16
CA LEU A 126 6.45 10.14 14.91
C LEU A 126 5.03 10.56 14.45
N ARG A 127 4.72 10.51 13.15
CA ARG A 127 3.38 10.85 12.64
C ARG A 127 2.31 9.82 12.97
N ASP A 128 2.71 8.58 13.26
CA ASP A 128 1.75 7.56 13.68
C ASP A 128 1.33 7.72 15.14
N VAL A 129 2.23 8.24 15.97
CA VAL A 129 2.03 8.39 17.42
C VAL A 129 1.42 9.76 17.78
N PHE A 130 1.68 10.82 17.01
CA PHE A 130 1.25 12.20 17.26
C PHE A 130 0.35 12.77 16.17
#